data_AF-A0A1Q6JVL5-F1
#
_entry.id   AF-A0A1Q6JVL5-F1
#
_cell.length_a   1.000
_cell.length_b   1.000
_cell.length_c   1.000
_cell.angle_alpha   90.00
_cell.angle_beta   90.00
_cell.angle_gamma   90.00
#
_symmetry.space_group_name_H-M   'P 1'
#
loop_
_entity.id
_entity.type
_entity.pdbx_description
1 polymer ?
#
loop_
_entity_poly.entity_id
_entity_poly.type
_entity_poly.pdbx_seq_one_letter_code
_entity_poly.pdbx_strand_id
1 'polypeptide(L)'
;MYNKEEILRKVDILYNMWKKGSLGGEVMPEDANPHLEKSSLENYLYFTLPMALNYQRNSYKLWESALNTYNDEETNFVFNPKICLEKTFEDVQYALVKYKIALQKQKQTEIWLSLCKTFVELYDGDIRKLFDSLDNDVNKIKNFIQKENKKKFPYLSGTKICNYWLYVIYQYTDRKYKNINQLTVAPDTHVIQATHKLGLITDEELNRSDVQLIVVERWNELFKGTKYNPIDIHTPLWLWSRNGFKEVINVE
;
A
#
# COMPACT_ATOMS: atom_id res chain seq x y z
N MET A 1 -25.53 -12.42 -13.83
CA MET A 1 -25.68 -11.09 -13.19
C MET A 1 -25.76 -11.35 -11.70
N TYR A 2 -24.85 -10.80 -10.90
CA TYR A 2 -24.82 -11.06 -9.45
C TYR A 2 -25.95 -10.29 -8.74
N ASN A 3 -26.42 -10.80 -7.59
CA ASN A 3 -27.38 -10.08 -6.77
C ASN A 3 -26.64 -8.96 -6.00
N LYS A 4 -26.78 -7.72 -6.48
CA LYS A 4 -26.08 -6.55 -5.94
C LYS A 4 -26.35 -6.34 -4.45
N GLU A 5 -27.60 -6.44 -4.02
CA GLU A 5 -28.00 -6.22 -2.62
C GLU A 5 -27.41 -7.28 -1.70
N GLU A 6 -27.41 -8.54 -2.15
CA GLU A 6 -26.80 -9.63 -1.39
C GLU A 6 -25.30 -9.44 -1.18
N ILE A 7 -24.58 -9.04 -2.24
CA ILE A 7 -23.13 -8.76 -2.13
C ILE A 7 -22.87 -7.56 -1.23
N LEU A 8 -23.65 -6.48 -1.34
CA LEU A 8 -23.51 -5.32 -0.46
C LEU A 8 -23.74 -5.68 1.02
N ARG A 9 -24.71 -6.56 1.31
CA ARG A 9 -24.92 -7.08 2.66
C ARG A 9 -23.69 -7.86 3.16
N LYS A 10 -23.10 -8.73 2.33
CA LYS A 10 -21.86 -9.45 2.69
C LYS A 10 -20.69 -8.50 2.90
N VAL A 11 -20.61 -7.42 2.11
CA VAL A 11 -19.60 -6.36 2.28
C VAL A 11 -19.76 -5.65 3.62
N ASP A 12 -20.98 -5.25 4.01
CA ASP A 12 -21.24 -4.63 5.31
C ASP A 12 -20.79 -5.56 6.46
N ILE A 13 -21.11 -6.84 6.36
CA ILE A 13 -20.69 -7.84 7.35
C ILE A 13 -19.17 -7.95 7.42
N LEU A 14 -18.49 -8.14 6.28
CA LEU A 14 -17.04 -8.24 6.22
C LEU A 14 -16.35 -6.99 6.77
N TYR A 15 -16.87 -5.81 6.44
CA TYR A 15 -16.36 -4.56 6.94
C TYR A 15 -16.47 -4.46 8.47
N ASN A 16 -17.62 -4.87 9.03
CA ASN A 16 -17.84 -4.90 10.48
C ASN A 16 -16.96 -5.96 11.17
N MET A 17 -16.83 -7.15 10.60
CA MET A 17 -15.92 -8.19 11.10
C MET A 17 -14.48 -7.68 11.15
N TRP A 18 -14.04 -6.94 10.13
CA TRP A 18 -12.72 -6.30 10.14
C TRP A 18 -12.61 -5.27 11.26
N LYS A 19 -13.57 -4.35 11.39
CA LYS A 19 -13.58 -3.33 12.45
C LYS A 19 -13.54 -3.92 13.86
N LYS A 20 -14.08 -5.13 14.03
CA LYS A 20 -14.11 -5.88 15.30
C LYS A 20 -12.96 -6.88 15.46
N GLY A 21 -11.98 -6.91 14.56
CA GLY A 21 -10.84 -7.85 14.62
C GLY A 21 -11.18 -9.32 14.34
N SER A 22 -12.43 -9.65 13.99
CA SER A 22 -12.93 -11.03 13.91
C SER A 22 -12.39 -11.80 12.69
N LEU A 23 -11.82 -11.11 11.70
CA LEU A 23 -11.21 -11.74 10.52
C LEU A 23 -9.89 -12.47 10.79
N GLY A 24 -9.41 -12.55 12.04
CA GLY A 24 -8.27 -13.40 12.42
C GLY A 24 -6.90 -12.78 12.15
N GLY A 25 -6.85 -11.52 11.75
CA GLY A 25 -5.66 -10.70 11.73
C GLY A 25 -6.06 -9.29 12.07
N GLU A 26 -5.83 -8.86 13.30
CA GLU A 26 -5.92 -7.44 13.65
C GLU A 26 -4.79 -6.62 13.02
N VAL A 27 -3.80 -7.30 12.43
CA VAL A 27 -2.50 -6.73 12.10
C VAL A 27 -2.25 -6.86 10.60
N MET A 28 -2.31 -5.74 9.91
CA MET A 28 -1.78 -5.55 8.55
C MET A 28 -0.25 -5.61 8.58
N PRO A 29 0.41 -5.93 7.45
CA PRO A 29 1.87 -5.89 7.39
C PRO A 29 2.46 -4.58 7.95
N GLU A 30 1.87 -3.45 7.58
CA GLU A 30 2.29 -2.09 7.95
C GLU A 30 2.13 -1.77 9.45
N ASP A 31 1.37 -2.58 10.22
CA ASP A 31 1.25 -2.41 11.67
C ASP A 31 2.56 -2.76 12.40
N ALA A 32 3.48 -3.47 11.75
CA ALA A 32 4.87 -3.58 12.20
C ALA A 32 5.64 -2.28 11.90
N ASN A 33 5.46 -1.27 12.75
CA ASN A 33 6.03 0.07 12.60
C ASN A 33 6.49 0.66 13.94
N PRO A 34 7.35 1.70 13.94
CA PRO A 34 7.89 2.33 15.16
C PRO A 34 6.90 3.23 15.92
N HIS A 35 5.63 3.31 15.52
CA HIS A 35 4.59 4.13 16.17
C HIS A 35 4.94 5.62 16.26
N LEU A 36 5.56 6.15 15.20
CA LEU A 36 5.92 7.56 15.08
C LEU A 36 4.68 8.47 15.03
N GLU A 37 4.88 9.74 15.34
CA GLU A 37 3.80 10.73 15.24
C GLU A 37 3.27 10.77 13.81
N LYS A 38 1.94 10.65 13.65
CA LYS A 38 1.29 10.52 12.35
C LYS A 38 1.61 11.67 11.38
N SER A 39 1.85 12.87 11.88
CA SER A 39 2.15 14.10 11.12
C SER A 39 3.64 14.26 10.77
N SER A 40 4.51 13.49 11.42
CA SER A 40 5.96 13.65 11.32
C SER A 40 6.48 13.27 9.93
N LEU A 41 7.48 14.00 9.44
CA LEU A 41 8.16 13.66 8.19
C LEU A 41 8.72 12.23 8.24
N GLU A 42 9.27 11.85 9.38
CA GLU A 42 9.86 10.53 9.59
C GLU A 42 8.84 9.40 9.36
N ASN A 43 7.62 9.54 9.90
CA ASN A 43 6.56 8.57 9.68
C ASN A 43 6.17 8.46 8.20
N TYR A 44 6.09 9.58 7.47
CA TYR A 44 5.82 9.56 6.03
C TYR A 44 6.94 8.86 5.24
N LEU A 45 8.20 9.10 5.59
CA LEU A 45 9.35 8.45 4.94
C LEU A 45 9.39 6.95 5.26
N TYR A 46 9.14 6.57 6.52
CA TYR A 46 9.05 5.19 6.97
C TYR A 46 8.03 4.40 6.16
N PHE A 47 6.85 4.96 5.89
CA PHE A 47 5.83 4.27 5.08
C PHE A 47 6.06 4.36 3.57
N THR A 48 6.89 5.29 3.09
CA THR A 48 7.13 5.51 1.66
C THR A 48 8.26 4.64 1.11
N LEU A 49 9.42 4.61 1.77
CA LEU A 49 10.61 3.97 1.22
C LEU A 49 10.49 2.43 1.15
N PRO A 50 10.12 1.70 2.23
CA PRO A 50 9.86 0.26 2.17
C PRO A 50 8.77 -0.11 1.17
N MET A 51 7.72 0.71 1.05
CA MET A 51 6.61 0.44 0.15
C MET A 51 7.06 0.35 -1.32
N ALA A 52 8.05 1.15 -1.72
CA ALA A 52 8.63 1.03 -3.05
C ALA A 52 9.20 -0.37 -3.33
N LEU A 53 9.63 -1.10 -2.29
CA LEU A 53 10.15 -2.46 -2.39
C LEU A 53 9.11 -3.55 -2.08
N ASN A 54 7.84 -3.20 -1.88
CA ASN A 54 6.74 -4.11 -1.55
C ASN A 54 6.11 -4.78 -2.78
N TYR A 55 6.94 -5.25 -3.72
CA TYR A 55 6.51 -5.93 -4.94
C TYR A 55 7.06 -7.36 -5.00
N GLN A 56 6.20 -8.32 -5.37
CA GLN A 56 6.55 -9.75 -5.52
C GLN A 56 7.30 -10.35 -4.31
N ARG A 57 6.92 -9.96 -3.09
CA ARG A 57 7.49 -10.48 -1.85
C ARG A 57 6.44 -10.63 -0.78
N ASN A 58 6.81 -11.29 0.31
CA ASN A 58 6.00 -11.34 1.52
C ASN A 58 6.04 -9.97 2.21
N SER A 59 4.88 -9.31 2.30
CA SER A 59 4.76 -7.97 2.88
C SER A 59 5.01 -7.95 4.39
N TYR A 60 4.60 -8.98 5.14
CA TYR A 60 4.87 -9.06 6.60
C TYR A 60 6.36 -9.06 6.86
N LYS A 61 7.09 -9.92 6.15
CA LYS A 61 8.55 -9.97 6.25
C LYS A 61 9.20 -8.64 5.88
N LEU A 62 8.66 -7.90 4.91
CA LEU A 62 9.19 -6.57 4.56
C LEU A 62 9.05 -5.59 5.73
N TRP A 63 7.89 -5.50 6.35
CA TRP A 63 7.63 -4.53 7.41
C TRP A 63 8.30 -4.93 8.73
N GLU A 64 8.36 -6.23 9.05
CA GLU A 64 9.22 -6.75 10.12
C GLU A 64 10.69 -6.36 9.88
N SER A 65 11.20 -6.54 8.66
CA SER A 65 12.55 -6.08 8.29
C SER A 65 12.70 -4.57 8.42
N ALA A 66 11.70 -3.79 8.00
CA ALA A 66 11.72 -2.33 8.08
C ALA A 66 11.78 -1.84 9.54
N LEU A 67 10.99 -2.43 10.42
CA LEU A 67 11.00 -2.15 11.85
C LEU A 67 12.35 -2.51 12.49
N ASN A 68 12.92 -3.67 12.16
CA ASN A 68 14.23 -4.07 12.68
C ASN A 68 15.35 -3.12 12.21
N THR A 69 15.35 -2.70 10.95
CA THR A 69 16.30 -1.69 10.43
C THR A 69 16.10 -0.33 11.11
N TYR A 70 14.86 0.07 11.38
CA TYR A 70 14.59 1.35 12.02
C TYR A 70 15.06 1.37 13.48
N ASN A 71 14.90 0.26 14.21
CA ASN A 71 15.30 0.13 15.60
C ASN A 71 16.81 -0.06 15.81
N ASP A 72 17.57 -0.37 14.75
CA ASP A 72 19.01 -0.53 14.80
C ASP A 72 19.74 0.78 14.45
N GLU A 73 20.44 1.35 15.44
CA GLU A 73 21.21 2.60 15.31
C GLU A 73 22.25 2.58 14.18
N GLU A 74 22.76 1.40 13.80
CA GLU A 74 23.71 1.28 12.68
C GLU A 74 23.02 1.48 11.32
N THR A 75 21.72 1.22 11.22
CA THR A 75 21.01 1.14 9.93
C THR A 75 19.86 2.12 9.77
N ASN A 76 19.32 2.68 10.86
CA ASN A 76 18.13 3.52 10.83
C ASN A 76 18.26 4.78 9.94
N PHE A 77 19.48 5.21 9.65
CA PHE A 77 19.75 6.35 8.78
C PHE A 77 19.17 6.18 7.37
N VAL A 78 18.92 4.94 6.93
CA VAL A 78 18.36 4.66 5.59
C VAL A 78 16.95 5.25 5.40
N PHE A 79 16.26 5.62 6.47
CA PHE A 79 14.96 6.29 6.43
C PHE A 79 15.06 7.81 6.27
N ASN A 80 16.26 8.39 6.27
CA ASN A 80 16.51 9.80 6.03
C ASN A 80 17.14 10.02 4.65
N PRO A 81 16.40 10.58 3.67
CA PRO A 81 16.91 10.81 2.32
C PRO A 81 18.21 11.60 2.23
N LYS A 82 18.42 12.61 3.09
CA LYS A 82 19.63 13.43 3.06
C LYS A 82 20.83 12.63 3.53
N ILE A 83 20.70 11.92 4.66
CA ILE A 83 21.79 11.10 5.20
C ILE A 83 22.13 9.95 4.23
N CYS A 84 21.13 9.33 3.59
CA CYS A 84 21.37 8.33 2.54
C CYS A 84 22.28 8.83 1.42
N LEU A 85 22.16 10.11 1.02
CA LEU A 85 22.94 10.69 -0.07
C LEU A 85 24.33 11.17 0.36
N GLU A 86 24.58 11.30 1.66
CA GLU A 86 25.91 11.60 2.21
C GLU A 86 26.77 10.34 2.40
N LYS A 87 26.12 9.17 2.50
CA LYS A 87 26.76 7.87 2.69
C LYS A 87 27.25 7.26 1.38
N THR A 88 28.20 6.33 1.48
CA THR A 88 28.62 5.54 0.32
C THR A 88 27.50 4.57 -0.11
N PHE A 89 27.56 4.13 -1.36
CA PHE A 89 26.63 3.11 -1.86
C PHE A 89 26.72 1.82 -1.01
N GLU A 90 27.93 1.44 -0.62
CA GLU A 90 28.23 0.26 0.18
C GLU A 90 27.62 0.35 1.59
N ASP A 91 27.69 1.51 2.24
CA ASP A 91 27.09 1.73 3.57
C ASP A 91 25.56 1.57 3.52
N VAL A 92 24.92 2.20 2.52
CA VAL A 92 23.46 2.13 2.33
C VAL A 92 23.06 0.71 1.97
N GLN A 93 23.80 0.05 1.09
CA GLN A 93 23.57 -1.34 0.72
C GLN A 93 23.66 -2.27 1.94
N TYR A 94 24.70 -2.11 2.76
CA TYR A 94 24.88 -2.89 3.98
C TYR A 94 23.66 -2.75 4.89
N ALA A 95 23.25 -1.52 5.19
CA ALA A 95 22.12 -1.23 6.06
C ALA A 95 20.79 -1.82 5.53
N LEU A 96 20.52 -1.69 4.23
CA LEU A 96 19.31 -2.23 3.60
C LEU A 96 19.28 -3.76 3.57
N VAL A 97 20.44 -4.42 3.49
CA VAL A 97 20.54 -5.89 3.37
C VAL A 97 20.58 -6.57 4.74
N LYS A 98 21.14 -5.93 5.79
CA LYS A 98 21.32 -6.50 7.14
C LYS A 98 20.07 -7.22 7.66
N TYR A 99 18.91 -6.56 7.61
CA TYR A 99 17.62 -7.14 7.98
C TYR A 99 16.75 -7.54 6.79
N LYS A 100 17.27 -7.49 5.56
CA LYS A 100 16.57 -7.89 4.32
C LYS A 100 15.42 -6.97 3.91
N ILE A 101 15.53 -5.65 4.16
CA ILE A 101 14.71 -4.68 3.41
C ILE A 101 14.99 -4.82 1.92
N ALA A 102 16.26 -4.84 1.52
CA ALA A 102 16.70 -5.16 0.16
C ALA A 102 17.00 -6.67 0.03
N LEU A 103 16.27 -7.34 -0.85
CA LEU A 103 16.54 -8.72 -1.28
C LEU A 103 17.47 -8.77 -2.50
N GLN A 104 17.42 -7.74 -3.35
CA GLN A 104 18.32 -7.59 -4.51
C GLN A 104 19.31 -6.47 -4.21
N LYS A 105 20.41 -6.83 -3.56
CA LYS A 105 21.37 -5.88 -2.96
C LYS A 105 21.73 -4.70 -3.87
N GLN A 106 22.18 -4.91 -5.11
CA GLN A 106 22.49 -3.82 -6.04
C GLN A 106 21.24 -3.04 -6.45
N LYS A 107 20.33 -3.70 -7.18
CA LYS A 107 19.17 -3.05 -7.81
C LYS A 107 18.27 -2.30 -6.82
N GLN A 108 17.99 -2.89 -5.65
CA GLN A 108 17.09 -2.25 -4.68
C GLN A 108 17.78 -1.13 -3.91
N THR A 109 19.10 -1.17 -3.74
CA THR A 109 19.86 -0.01 -3.21
C THR A 109 19.84 1.14 -4.20
N GLU A 110 20.04 0.89 -5.49
CA GLU A 110 19.94 1.92 -6.54
C GLU A 110 18.55 2.56 -6.57
N ILE A 111 17.49 1.75 -6.47
CA ILE A 111 16.10 2.23 -6.40
C ILE A 111 15.88 3.10 -5.16
N TRP A 112 16.36 2.66 -3.99
CA TRP A 112 16.23 3.39 -2.74
C TRP A 112 16.92 4.76 -2.80
N LEU A 113 18.17 4.78 -3.28
CA LEU A 113 18.94 6.02 -3.45
C LEU A 113 18.34 6.93 -4.52
N SER A 114 17.78 6.39 -5.59
CA SER A 114 17.07 7.17 -6.62
C SER A 114 15.83 7.86 -6.07
N LEU A 115 15.09 7.21 -5.16
CA LEU A 115 13.96 7.84 -4.46
C LEU A 115 14.45 8.91 -3.48
N CYS A 116 15.48 8.62 -2.69
CA CYS A 116 16.08 9.60 -1.77
C CYS A 116 16.51 10.87 -2.52
N LYS A 117 17.23 10.70 -3.64
CA LYS A 117 17.64 11.79 -4.53
C LYS A 117 16.44 12.59 -5.03
N THR A 118 15.39 11.91 -5.49
CA THR A 118 14.17 12.58 -5.97
C THR A 118 13.48 13.39 -4.88
N PHE A 119 13.40 12.87 -3.66
CA PHE A 119 12.77 13.56 -2.54
C PHE A 119 13.57 14.79 -2.11
N VAL A 120 14.91 14.70 -2.13
CA VAL A 120 15.79 15.84 -1.86
C VAL A 120 15.71 16.90 -2.96
N GLU A 121 15.83 16.52 -4.23
CA GLU A 121 15.82 17.47 -5.35
C GLU A 121 14.49 18.22 -5.51
N LEU A 122 13.36 17.53 -5.32
CA LEU A 122 12.03 18.14 -5.54
C LEU A 122 11.47 18.83 -4.30
N TYR A 123 11.82 18.35 -3.10
CA TYR A 123 11.11 18.74 -1.87
C TYR A 123 12.02 18.97 -0.67
N ASP A 124 13.34 19.03 -0.87
CA ASP A 124 14.34 19.16 0.19
C ASP A 124 14.23 18.06 1.26
N GLY A 125 13.89 16.84 0.82
CA GLY A 125 13.74 15.65 1.66
C GLY A 125 12.38 15.54 2.34
N ASP A 126 11.53 16.57 2.26
CA ASP A 126 10.20 16.56 2.88
C ASP A 126 9.13 16.04 1.90
N ILE A 127 8.90 14.73 1.91
CA ILE A 127 7.93 14.09 1.02
C ILE A 127 6.49 14.59 1.22
N ARG A 128 6.16 15.23 2.36
CA ARG A 128 4.82 15.79 2.60
C ARG A 128 4.47 16.87 1.59
N LYS A 129 5.47 17.65 1.14
CA LYS A 129 5.32 18.70 0.13
C LYS A 129 4.88 18.17 -1.24
N LEU A 130 5.15 16.91 -1.56
CA LEU A 130 4.61 16.27 -2.77
C LEU A 130 3.08 16.27 -2.73
N PHE A 131 2.49 15.91 -1.58
CA PHE A 131 1.05 15.89 -1.41
C PHE A 131 0.47 17.30 -1.37
N ASP A 132 1.13 18.22 -0.65
CA ASP A 132 0.69 19.61 -0.52
C ASP A 132 0.65 20.33 -1.88
N SER A 133 1.72 20.20 -2.67
CA SER A 133 1.81 20.81 -4.01
C SER A 133 0.80 20.29 -5.02
N LEU A 134 0.19 19.14 -4.74
CA LEU A 134 -0.81 18.48 -5.59
C LEU A 134 -2.21 18.52 -4.97
N ASP A 135 -2.44 19.46 -4.03
CA ASP A 135 -3.72 19.71 -3.35
C ASP A 135 -4.31 18.49 -2.62
N ASN A 136 -3.46 17.52 -2.26
CA ASN A 136 -3.86 16.21 -1.77
C ASN A 136 -4.82 15.46 -2.71
N ASP A 137 -4.80 15.75 -4.01
CA ASP A 137 -5.68 15.11 -5.00
C ASP A 137 -5.05 13.82 -5.53
N VAL A 138 -5.74 12.69 -5.33
CA VAL A 138 -5.26 11.36 -5.75
C VAL A 138 -4.94 11.30 -7.25
N ASN A 139 -5.76 11.93 -8.10
CA ASN A 139 -5.53 11.92 -9.55
C ASN A 139 -4.30 12.75 -9.92
N LYS A 140 -4.12 13.92 -9.30
CA LYS A 140 -2.92 14.76 -9.54
C LYS A 140 -1.65 14.03 -9.09
N ILE A 141 -1.67 13.41 -7.91
CA ILE A 141 -0.55 12.63 -7.37
C ILE A 141 -0.19 11.46 -8.31
N LYS A 142 -1.19 10.69 -8.74
CA LYS A 142 -0.98 9.59 -9.68
C LYS A 142 -0.44 10.09 -11.03
N ASN A 143 -0.97 11.18 -11.57
CA ASN A 143 -0.49 11.75 -12.83
C ASN A 143 0.99 12.17 -12.73
N PHE A 144 1.32 12.89 -11.66
CA PHE A 144 2.67 13.36 -11.39
C PHE A 144 3.68 12.19 -11.30
N ILE A 145 3.37 11.18 -10.49
CA ILE A 145 4.30 10.07 -10.20
C ILE A 145 4.32 9.05 -11.34
N GLN A 146 3.17 8.71 -11.93
CA GLN A 146 3.06 7.60 -12.89
C GLN A 146 3.27 8.01 -14.34
N LYS A 147 3.08 9.30 -14.67
CA LYS A 147 3.22 9.81 -16.05
C LYS A 147 4.33 10.85 -16.17
N GLU A 148 4.22 11.98 -15.46
CA GLU A 148 5.12 13.12 -15.65
C GLU A 148 6.55 12.82 -15.16
N ASN A 149 6.69 12.16 -14.01
CA ASN A 149 7.97 11.92 -13.36
C ASN A 149 8.26 10.43 -13.14
N LYS A 150 7.67 9.54 -13.95
CA LYS A 150 7.76 8.07 -13.77
C LYS A 150 9.16 7.54 -13.48
N LYS A 151 10.17 8.02 -14.21
CA LYS A 151 11.56 7.57 -14.03
C LYS A 151 12.19 8.00 -12.69
N LYS A 152 11.69 9.07 -12.08
CA LYS A 152 12.15 9.58 -10.77
C LYS A 152 11.54 8.81 -9.59
N PHE A 153 10.49 8.03 -9.82
CA PHE A 153 9.82 7.25 -8.78
C PHE A 153 9.88 5.73 -9.08
N PRO A 154 11.08 5.14 -9.18
CA PRO A 154 11.23 3.73 -9.53
C PRO A 154 10.47 2.84 -8.54
N TYR A 155 9.76 1.85 -9.09
CA TYR A 155 8.79 0.95 -8.42
C TYR A 155 7.57 1.65 -7.82
N LEU A 156 7.74 2.77 -7.12
CA LEU A 156 6.65 3.54 -6.52
C LEU A 156 5.64 4.04 -7.57
N SER A 157 6.10 4.33 -8.79
CA SER A 157 5.26 4.72 -9.93
C SER A 157 4.47 3.57 -10.57
N GLY A 158 4.66 2.33 -10.12
CA GLY A 158 3.89 1.19 -10.62
C GLY A 158 2.41 1.30 -10.24
N THR A 159 1.50 0.93 -11.13
CA THR A 159 0.04 1.09 -10.92
C THR A 159 -0.43 0.53 -9.58
N LYS A 160 -0.01 -0.70 -9.26
CA LYS A 160 -0.35 -1.38 -8.00
C LYS A 160 0.30 -0.71 -6.78
N ILE A 161 1.62 -0.52 -6.83
CA ILE A 161 2.39 0.00 -5.69
C ILE A 161 1.97 1.44 -5.37
N CYS A 162 1.75 2.28 -6.37
CA CYS A 162 1.31 3.65 -6.16
C CYS A 162 -0.05 3.72 -5.44
N ASN A 163 -1.04 2.95 -5.91
CA ASN A 163 -2.36 2.91 -5.25
C ASN A 163 -2.23 2.41 -3.79
N TYR A 164 -1.43 1.36 -3.56
CA TYR A 164 -1.27 0.80 -2.22
C TYR A 164 -0.49 1.72 -1.28
N TRP A 165 0.56 2.37 -1.79
CA TRP A 165 1.29 3.41 -1.06
C TRP A 165 0.37 4.57 -0.64
N LEU A 166 -0.45 5.08 -1.55
CA LEU A 166 -1.40 6.15 -1.21
C LEU A 166 -2.36 5.69 -0.11
N TYR A 167 -2.88 4.45 -0.20
CA TYR A 167 -3.71 3.88 0.85
C TYR A 167 -2.98 3.80 2.19
N VAL A 168 -1.74 3.31 2.23
CA VAL A 168 -0.94 3.22 3.45
C VAL A 168 -0.68 4.60 4.05
N ILE A 169 -0.32 5.59 3.23
CA ILE A 169 -0.17 6.97 3.72
C ILE A 169 -1.49 7.47 4.33
N TYR A 170 -2.63 7.23 3.70
CA TYR A 170 -3.93 7.63 4.25
C TYR A 170 -4.29 6.95 5.59
N GLN A 171 -3.90 5.68 5.79
CA GLN A 171 -4.21 4.94 7.01
C GLN A 171 -3.26 5.28 8.17
N TYR A 172 -1.96 5.36 7.89
CA TYR A 172 -0.91 5.39 8.90
C TYR A 172 -0.32 6.78 9.18
N THR A 173 -0.75 7.80 8.42
CA THR A 173 -0.38 9.20 8.66
C THR A 173 -1.61 10.04 8.96
N ASP A 174 -1.42 11.35 9.12
CA ASP A 174 -2.50 12.33 9.25
C ASP A 174 -3.06 12.80 7.89
N ARG A 175 -2.50 12.31 6.78
CA ARG A 175 -2.87 12.74 5.43
C ARG A 175 -4.33 12.45 5.11
N LYS A 176 -5.02 13.45 4.54
CA LYS A 176 -6.38 13.32 3.98
C LYS A 176 -6.36 13.71 2.51
N TYR A 177 -7.04 12.92 1.68
CA TYR A 177 -7.07 13.13 0.24
C TYR A 177 -8.40 13.68 -0.28
N LYS A 178 -8.30 14.47 -1.35
CA LYS A 178 -9.40 14.71 -2.29
C LYS A 178 -9.48 13.54 -3.27
N ASN A 179 -10.68 13.21 -3.72
CA ASN A 179 -10.91 12.15 -4.69
C ASN A 179 -10.39 10.77 -4.23
N ILE A 180 -10.56 10.43 -2.94
CA ILE A 180 -10.14 9.14 -2.38
C ILE A 180 -10.80 7.94 -3.07
N ASN A 181 -12.00 8.14 -3.63
CA ASN A 181 -12.71 7.18 -4.46
C ASN A 181 -11.94 6.74 -5.73
N GLN A 182 -10.87 7.46 -6.11
CA GLN A 182 -9.97 7.11 -7.21
C GLN A 182 -8.87 6.12 -6.81
N LEU A 183 -8.76 5.82 -5.51
CA LEU A 183 -8.02 4.67 -5.01
C LEU A 183 -8.90 3.42 -5.22
N THR A 184 -8.52 2.63 -6.20
CA THR A 184 -9.16 1.34 -6.48
C THR A 184 -8.68 0.30 -5.48
N VAL A 185 -9.41 -0.80 -5.32
CA VAL A 185 -8.82 -2.00 -4.73
C VAL A 185 -7.50 -2.34 -5.44
N ALA A 186 -6.51 -2.87 -4.72
CA ALA A 186 -5.33 -3.44 -5.33
C ALA A 186 -5.56 -4.95 -5.56
N PRO A 187 -5.85 -5.40 -6.79
CA PRO A 187 -6.26 -6.78 -7.09
C PRO A 187 -5.03 -7.71 -7.08
N ASP A 188 -4.52 -8.01 -5.90
CA ASP A 188 -3.57 -9.12 -5.72
C ASP A 188 -4.30 -10.46 -5.63
N THR A 189 -3.55 -11.55 -5.49
CA THR A 189 -4.12 -12.91 -5.43
C THR A 189 -5.19 -13.03 -4.34
N HIS A 190 -5.00 -12.43 -3.17
CA HIS A 190 -5.96 -12.51 -2.06
C HIS A 190 -7.23 -11.71 -2.35
N VAL A 191 -7.09 -10.49 -2.87
CA VAL A 191 -8.24 -9.66 -3.26
C VAL A 191 -9.01 -10.30 -4.41
N ILE A 192 -8.34 -10.86 -5.41
CA ILE A 192 -8.98 -11.57 -6.53
C ILE A 192 -9.76 -12.79 -6.01
N GLN A 193 -9.11 -13.64 -5.20
CA GLN A 193 -9.77 -14.83 -4.63
C GLN A 193 -10.96 -14.46 -3.74
N ALA A 194 -10.84 -13.42 -2.91
CA ALA A 194 -11.94 -12.94 -2.09
C ALA A 194 -13.09 -12.36 -2.91
N THR A 195 -12.77 -11.63 -3.99
CA THR A 195 -13.77 -11.07 -4.91
C THR A 195 -14.57 -12.19 -5.59
N HIS A 196 -13.88 -13.25 -6.03
CA HIS A 196 -14.51 -14.46 -6.56
C HIS A 196 -15.35 -15.18 -5.50
N LYS A 197 -14.82 -15.37 -4.28
CA LYS A 197 -15.51 -16.03 -3.17
C LYS A 197 -16.80 -15.30 -2.75
N LEU A 198 -16.85 -13.97 -2.89
CA LEU A 198 -18.07 -13.18 -2.68
C LEU A 198 -19.13 -13.37 -3.77
N GLY A 199 -18.74 -13.92 -4.92
CA GLY A 199 -19.58 -14.05 -6.11
C GLY A 199 -19.63 -12.78 -6.96
N LEU A 200 -18.69 -11.84 -6.79
CA LEU A 200 -18.66 -10.60 -7.56
C LEU A 200 -18.03 -10.79 -8.95
N ILE A 201 -17.19 -11.81 -9.12
CA ILE A 201 -16.70 -12.29 -10.42
C ILE A 201 -16.96 -13.78 -10.58
N THR A 202 -17.04 -14.26 -11.82
CA THR A 202 -17.28 -15.67 -12.17
C THR A 202 -15.99 -16.49 -12.24
N ASP A 203 -16.10 -17.82 -12.32
CA ASP A 203 -14.97 -18.71 -12.61
C ASP A 203 -14.32 -18.40 -13.96
N GLU A 204 -15.11 -18.02 -14.96
CA GLU A 204 -14.60 -17.62 -16.28
C GLU A 204 -13.75 -16.35 -16.16
N GLU A 205 -14.28 -15.31 -15.49
CA GLU A 205 -13.57 -14.05 -15.28
C GLU A 205 -12.28 -14.23 -14.46
N LEU A 206 -12.30 -15.12 -13.47
CA LEU A 206 -11.13 -15.44 -12.63
C LEU A 206 -9.93 -15.93 -13.44
N ASN A 207 -10.19 -16.67 -14.53
CA ASN A 207 -9.16 -17.29 -15.36
C ASN A 207 -8.68 -16.40 -16.53
N ARG A 208 -9.22 -15.19 -16.67
CA ARG A 208 -8.82 -14.26 -17.75
C ARG A 208 -7.51 -13.55 -17.44
N SER A 209 -6.76 -13.22 -18.48
CA SER A 209 -5.52 -12.45 -18.39
C SER A 209 -5.72 -11.02 -17.87
N ASP A 210 -6.93 -10.47 -18.01
CA ASP A 210 -7.33 -9.13 -17.57
C ASP A 210 -8.12 -9.12 -16.25
N VAL A 211 -8.12 -10.22 -15.49
CA VAL A 211 -8.88 -10.37 -14.22
C VAL A 211 -8.67 -9.21 -13.24
N GLN A 212 -7.47 -8.63 -13.20
CA GLN A 212 -7.16 -7.48 -12.34
C GLN A 212 -8.00 -6.24 -12.70
N LEU A 213 -8.19 -5.98 -13.99
CA LEU A 213 -9.01 -4.87 -14.47
C LEU A 213 -10.49 -5.13 -14.17
N ILE A 214 -10.96 -6.36 -14.43
CA ILE A 214 -12.33 -6.78 -14.14
C ILE A 214 -12.65 -6.59 -12.66
N VAL A 215 -11.79 -7.05 -11.75
CA VAL A 215 -11.98 -6.89 -10.30
C VAL A 215 -12.09 -5.40 -9.92
N VAL A 216 -11.22 -4.55 -10.46
CA VAL A 216 -11.27 -3.10 -10.20
C VAL A 216 -12.59 -2.50 -10.68
N GLU A 217 -13.02 -2.83 -11.90
CA GLU A 217 -14.27 -2.36 -12.49
C GLU A 217 -15.49 -2.81 -11.67
N ARG A 218 -15.54 -4.09 -11.28
CA ARG A 218 -16.66 -4.64 -10.50
C ARG A 218 -16.82 -3.97 -9.14
N TRP A 219 -15.72 -3.70 -8.43
CA TRP A 219 -15.78 -2.98 -7.16
C TRP A 219 -16.20 -1.51 -7.34
N ASN A 220 -15.70 -0.84 -8.38
CA ASN A 220 -16.13 0.53 -8.71
C ASN A 220 -17.63 0.59 -9.03
N GLU A 221 -18.15 -0.36 -9.81
CA GLU A 221 -19.58 -0.47 -10.16
C GLU A 221 -20.45 -0.78 -8.94
N LEU A 222 -20.03 -1.75 -8.13
CA LEU A 222 -20.76 -2.18 -6.94
C LEU A 222 -20.95 -1.02 -5.95
N PHE A 223 -19.88 -0.25 -5.72
CA PHE A 223 -19.86 0.84 -4.74
C PHE A 223 -20.33 2.18 -5.27
N LYS A 224 -20.56 2.32 -6.57
CA LYS A 224 -21.12 3.54 -7.16
C LYS A 224 -22.44 3.90 -6.48
N GLY A 225 -22.48 5.09 -5.86
CA GLY A 225 -23.65 5.61 -5.14
C GLY A 225 -23.87 5.01 -3.75
N THR A 226 -22.91 4.26 -3.21
CA THR A 226 -22.95 3.73 -1.84
C THR A 226 -22.06 4.57 -0.90
N LYS A 227 -22.08 4.26 0.39
CA LYS A 227 -21.21 4.90 1.41
C LYS A 227 -19.73 4.48 1.31
N TYR A 228 -19.41 3.44 0.53
CA TYR A 228 -18.08 2.87 0.44
C TYR A 228 -17.28 3.43 -0.72
N ASN A 229 -15.98 3.64 -0.50
CA ASN A 229 -15.00 3.77 -1.57
C ASN A 229 -14.42 2.39 -1.90
N PRO A 230 -13.99 2.15 -3.15
CA PRO A 230 -13.37 0.88 -3.55
C PRO A 230 -12.25 0.43 -2.61
N ILE A 231 -11.40 1.36 -2.17
CA ILE A 231 -10.29 1.03 -1.28
C ILE A 231 -10.72 0.58 0.13
N ASP A 232 -11.92 0.93 0.59
CA ASP A 232 -12.38 0.64 1.96
C ASP A 232 -12.53 -0.86 2.22
N ILE A 233 -12.82 -1.65 1.17
CA ILE A 233 -12.99 -3.10 1.28
C ILE A 233 -11.68 -3.88 1.11
N HIS A 234 -10.59 -3.20 0.72
CA HIS A 234 -9.30 -3.85 0.42
C HIS A 234 -8.78 -4.69 1.60
N THR A 235 -8.64 -4.08 2.77
CA THR A 235 -8.12 -4.74 3.98
C THR A 235 -9.04 -5.87 4.46
N PRO A 236 -10.37 -5.70 4.57
CA PRO A 236 -11.27 -6.81 4.89
C PRO A 236 -11.13 -8.01 3.95
N LEU A 237 -11.08 -7.80 2.62
CA LEU A 237 -10.92 -8.91 1.66
C LEU A 237 -9.59 -9.63 1.84
N TRP A 238 -8.53 -8.86 2.03
CA TRP A 238 -7.18 -9.37 2.17
C TRP A 238 -7.05 -10.27 3.41
N LEU A 239 -7.52 -9.78 4.57
CA LEU A 239 -7.55 -10.54 5.82
C LEU A 239 -8.45 -11.76 5.73
N TRP A 240 -9.62 -11.62 5.11
CA TRP A 240 -10.57 -12.71 4.97
C TRP A 240 -10.00 -13.87 4.13
N SER A 241 -9.37 -13.56 2.98
CA SER A 241 -8.70 -14.56 2.15
C SER A 241 -7.53 -15.23 2.88
N ARG A 242 -6.68 -14.45 3.54
CA ARG A 242 -5.52 -14.96 4.27
C ARG A 242 -5.89 -15.90 5.42
N ASN A 243 -7.02 -15.65 6.07
CA ASN A 243 -7.51 -16.45 7.19
C ASN A 243 -8.48 -17.56 6.77
N GLY A 244 -8.38 -18.04 5.53
CA GLY A 244 -9.10 -19.22 5.07
C GLY A 244 -10.59 -19.00 4.82
N PHE A 245 -11.02 -17.76 4.55
CA PHE A 245 -12.42 -17.39 4.28
C PHE A 245 -13.38 -17.78 5.41
N LYS A 246 -13.12 -17.28 6.63
CA LYS A 246 -14.06 -17.40 7.77
C LYS A 246 -15.50 -17.08 7.36
N GLU A 247 -16.48 -17.72 7.99
CA GLU A 247 -17.88 -17.50 7.63
C GLU A 247 -18.28 -16.02 7.79
N VAL A 248 -19.01 -15.50 6.80
CA VAL A 248 -19.47 -14.09 6.78
C VAL A 248 -20.77 -13.99 7.57
N ILE A 249 -20.63 -13.87 8.89
CA ILE A 249 -21.74 -13.78 9.84
C ILE A 249 -21.76 -12.42 10.52
N ASN A 250 -22.95 -11.95 10.90
CA ASN A 250 -23.07 -10.75 11.74
C ASN A 250 -22.31 -11.01 13.05
N VAL A 251 -21.42 -10.09 13.40
CA VAL A 251 -20.73 -10.10 14.69
C VAL A 251 -21.49 -9.14 15.58
N GLU A 252 -21.97 -9.62 16.74
CA GLU A 252 -22.61 -8.81 17.79
C GLU A 252 -21.67 -7.77 18.38
#